data_AF-A0A518WPF6-F1
#
_entry.id   AF-A0A518WPF6-F1
#
_cell.length_a   1.000
_cell.length_b   1.000
_cell.length_c   1.000
_cell.angle_alpha   90.00
_cell.angle_beta   90.00
_cell.angle_gamma   90.00
#
_symmetry.space_group_name_H-M   'P 1'
#
loop_
_entity.id
_entity.type
_entity.pdbx_description
1 polymer ?
#
loop_
_entity_poly.entity_id
_entity_poly.type
_entity_poly.pdbx_seq_one_letter_code
_entity_poly.pdbx_strand_id
1 'polypeptide(L)'
;MKTIYHGFLPQHTASTHRVFAIVDHGGGETVEALATFPTAERADTIADLLNLMTVGHPPELTRDRLLAALDAEPGPVRASVTSILDDLDTNTHALAVHLRRRATAGFTSFPVTGCPTNGCDTCTTCGEGCLDCAACDSGDCDTCLPPVITPRTALLLHVAAEILSDEITEALEDPDGWEEFLPPFFRHLSPIAVGRFRTAFLDLAADLAHGAEPHPRTNAEEMALHLMTDRASVELEIGAFDDDLKQLPDSTADYDWDIILQALFQDSDYAMLMTNPGKLHAKTIASLFEPFDDMPERPYAASF
;
A
#
# COMPACT_ATOMS: atom_id res chain seq x y z
N MET A 1 20.34 -16.53 25.21
CA MET A 1 19.03 -16.00 24.77
C MET A 1 19.22 -15.39 23.41
N LYS A 2 18.25 -15.56 22.52
CA LYS A 2 18.26 -14.93 21.19
C LYS A 2 17.88 -13.46 21.37
N THR A 3 18.59 -12.55 20.70
CA THR A 3 18.21 -11.13 20.63
C THR A 3 16.92 -11.03 19.83
N ILE A 4 15.94 -10.29 20.33
CA ILE A 4 14.69 -10.03 19.63
C ILE A 4 14.64 -8.55 19.27
N TYR A 5 14.45 -8.27 17.99
CA TYR A 5 14.21 -6.90 17.51
C TYR A 5 12.71 -6.62 17.57
N HIS A 6 12.33 -5.57 18.30
CA HIS A 6 10.94 -5.14 18.47
C HIS A 6 10.55 -3.95 17.59
N GLY A 7 11.52 -3.33 16.92
CA GLY A 7 11.26 -2.25 15.96
C GLY A 7 12.43 -1.29 15.84
N PHE A 8 12.31 -0.40 14.87
CA PHE A 8 13.34 0.56 14.47
C PHE A 8 12.77 1.98 14.47
N LEU A 9 13.55 2.92 15.00
CA LEU A 9 13.16 4.30 15.23
C LEU A 9 14.12 5.28 14.57
N PRO A 10 13.65 6.15 13.66
CA PRO A 10 14.45 7.28 13.25
C PRO A 10 14.50 8.35 14.34
N GLN A 11 15.65 8.98 14.50
CA GLN A 11 15.86 10.19 15.30
C GLN A 11 16.54 11.22 14.41
N HIS A 12 15.95 12.42 14.34
CA HIS A 12 16.57 13.54 13.65
C HIS A 12 16.88 14.68 14.60
N THR A 13 18.04 15.27 14.36
CA THR A 13 18.48 16.53 14.95
C THR A 13 18.89 17.46 13.81
N ALA A 14 19.20 18.71 14.13
CA ALA A 14 19.61 19.70 13.11
C ALA A 14 20.86 19.29 12.30
N SER A 15 21.67 18.35 12.79
CA SER A 15 22.94 17.97 12.16
C SER A 15 23.16 16.47 12.06
N THR A 16 22.21 15.63 12.48
CA THR A 16 22.41 14.18 12.55
C THR A 16 21.09 13.44 12.48
N HIS A 17 21.05 12.39 11.65
CA HIS A 17 19.90 11.51 11.46
C HIS A 17 20.35 10.09 11.79
N ARG A 18 19.64 9.40 12.69
CA ARG A 18 20.03 8.06 13.17
C ARG A 18 18.86 7.12 13.15
N VAL A 19 19.14 5.84 12.97
CA VAL A 19 18.19 4.76 13.25
C VAL A 19 18.61 4.07 14.53
N PHE A 20 17.66 3.87 15.43
CA PHE A 20 17.80 3.08 16.65
C PHE A 20 17.03 1.77 16.51
N ALA A 21 17.57 0.69 17.04
CA ALA A 21 16.88 -0.57 17.22
C ALA A 21 16.34 -0.65 18.66
N ILE A 22 15.11 -1.15 18.80
CA ILE A 22 14.55 -1.55 20.09
C ILE A 22 14.75 -3.05 20.19
N VAL A 23 15.58 -3.47 21.15
CA VAL A 23 16.02 -4.85 21.28
C VAL A 23 15.73 -5.39 22.67
N ASP A 24 15.34 -6.65 22.76
CA ASP A 24 15.30 -7.38 24.02
C ASP A 24 16.34 -8.50 23.98
N HIS A 25 17.34 -8.40 24.85
CA HIS A 25 18.33 -9.46 25.09
C HIS A 25 17.84 -10.50 26.12
N GLY A 26 16.55 -10.43 26.47
CA GLY A 26 15.78 -11.18 27.46
C GLY A 26 15.97 -10.69 28.90
N GLY A 27 16.39 -9.44 29.05
CA GLY A 27 16.43 -8.70 30.32
C GLY A 27 15.45 -7.52 30.36
N GLY A 28 14.66 -7.34 29.29
CA GLY A 28 13.84 -6.16 29.04
C GLY A 28 14.36 -5.35 27.87
N GLU A 29 13.50 -4.48 27.35
CA GLU A 29 13.76 -3.69 26.14
C GLU A 29 14.82 -2.61 26.38
N THR A 30 15.78 -2.52 25.47
CA THR A 30 16.78 -1.44 25.36
C THR A 30 16.70 -0.76 24.00
N VAL A 31 17.18 0.49 23.94
CA VAL A 31 17.26 1.25 22.69
C VAL A 31 18.73 1.42 22.33
N GLU A 32 19.10 0.90 21.15
CA GLU A 32 20.48 0.83 20.69
C GLU A 32 20.66 1.54 19.35
N ALA A 33 21.74 2.32 19.20
CA ALA A 33 22.00 3.02 17.95
C ALA A 33 22.46 2.03 16.87
N LEU A 34 21.74 1.98 15.74
CA LEU A 34 22.06 1.09 14.63
C LEU A 34 22.97 1.77 13.61
N ALA A 35 22.56 2.93 13.09
CA ALA A 35 23.31 3.62 12.04
C ALA A 35 23.01 5.13 12.04
N THR A 36 23.91 5.90 11.41
CA THR A 36 23.76 7.35 11.17
C THR A 36 23.74 7.62 9.68
N PHE A 37 22.78 8.42 9.23
CA PHE A 37 22.49 8.72 7.83
C PHE A 37 22.75 10.19 7.51
N PRO A 38 23.05 10.51 6.23
CA PRO A 38 23.32 11.88 5.81
C PRO A 38 22.06 12.75 5.77
N THR A 39 20.87 12.16 5.62
CA THR A 39 19.59 12.88 5.55
C THR A 39 18.51 12.19 6.41
N ALA A 40 17.46 12.92 6.76
CA ALA A 40 16.31 12.40 7.50
C ALA A 40 15.59 11.30 6.71
N GLU A 41 15.23 11.61 5.46
CA GLU A 41 14.54 10.70 4.54
C GLU A 41 15.21 9.33 4.40
N ARG A 42 16.55 9.29 4.36
CA ARG A 42 17.30 8.02 4.29
C ARG A 42 17.23 7.23 5.59
N ALA A 43 17.29 7.90 6.73
CA ALA A 43 17.10 7.24 8.03
C ALA A 43 15.67 6.71 8.19
N ASP A 44 14.67 7.47 7.73
CA ASP A 44 13.26 7.05 7.75
C ASP A 44 13.06 5.81 6.87
N THR A 45 13.45 5.89 5.60
CA THR A 45 13.33 4.77 4.64
C THR A 45 13.92 3.47 5.17
N ILE A 46 15.11 3.52 5.78
CA ILE A 46 15.76 2.33 6.33
C ILE A 46 15.05 1.81 7.58
N ALA A 47 14.61 2.70 8.49
CA ALA A 47 13.83 2.28 9.65
C ALA A 47 12.52 1.59 9.22
N ASP A 48 11.89 2.10 8.18
CA ASP A 48 10.60 1.63 7.67
C ASP A 48 10.73 0.24 7.05
N LEU A 49 11.71 0.03 6.18
CA LEU A 49 12.00 -1.26 5.56
C LEU A 49 12.39 -2.31 6.61
N LEU A 50 13.18 -1.95 7.62
CA LEU A 50 13.51 -2.86 8.73
C LEU A 50 12.29 -3.22 9.57
N ASN A 51 11.39 -2.26 9.81
CA ASN A 51 10.12 -2.51 10.49
C ASN A 51 9.22 -3.45 9.67
N LEU A 52 9.15 -3.28 8.35
CA LEU A 52 8.41 -4.17 7.43
C LEU A 52 8.96 -5.61 7.45
N MET A 53 10.29 -5.78 7.44
CA MET A 53 10.92 -7.10 7.58
C MET A 53 10.59 -7.76 8.92
N THR A 54 10.55 -6.98 10.01
CA THR A 54 10.26 -7.49 11.37
C THR A 54 8.82 -7.98 11.49
N VAL A 55 7.89 -7.58 10.61
CA VAL A 55 6.49 -8.03 10.65
C VAL A 55 6.14 -9.05 9.55
N GLY A 56 7.10 -9.43 8.69
CA GLY A 56 6.93 -10.52 7.72
C GLY A 56 6.19 -10.14 6.42
N HIS A 57 6.13 -8.84 6.08
CA HIS A 57 5.65 -8.38 4.76
C HIS A 57 6.60 -8.89 3.66
N PRO A 58 6.13 -9.28 2.45
CA PRO A 58 6.74 -10.36 1.66
C PRO A 58 8.27 -10.26 1.71
N PRO A 59 8.91 -11.19 2.42
CA PRO A 59 10.23 -10.95 3.00
C PRO A 59 11.30 -10.77 1.91
N GLU A 60 11.09 -11.36 0.74
CA GLU A 60 12.01 -11.28 -0.39
C GLU A 60 12.01 -9.88 -1.01
N LEU A 61 10.84 -9.36 -1.40
CA LEU A 61 10.73 -8.02 -2.00
C LEU A 61 11.16 -6.90 -1.04
N THR A 62 10.79 -7.03 0.24
CA THR A 62 11.18 -6.04 1.26
C THR A 62 12.68 -6.05 1.50
N ARG A 63 13.30 -7.24 1.53
CA ARG A 63 14.75 -7.40 1.68
C ARG A 63 15.49 -6.83 0.48
N ASP A 64 15.01 -7.07 -0.74
CA ASP A 64 15.62 -6.53 -1.95
C ASP A 64 15.54 -5.00 -2.00
N ARG A 65 14.39 -4.42 -1.64
CA ARG A 65 14.23 -2.96 -1.49
C ARG A 65 15.19 -2.38 -0.45
N LEU A 66 15.37 -3.07 0.68
CA LEU A 66 16.32 -2.65 1.72
C LEU A 66 17.76 -2.71 1.22
N LEU A 67 18.16 -3.78 0.54
CA LEU A 67 19.51 -3.91 -0.01
C LEU A 67 19.79 -2.85 -1.07
N ALA A 68 18.82 -2.57 -1.95
CA ALA A 68 18.93 -1.49 -2.93
C ALA A 68 19.08 -0.11 -2.28
N ALA A 69 18.30 0.18 -1.22
CA ALA A 69 18.43 1.44 -0.47
C ALA A 69 19.82 1.56 0.20
N LEU A 70 20.36 0.45 0.72
CA LEU A 70 21.68 0.40 1.35
C LEU A 70 22.85 0.50 0.37
N ASP A 71 22.63 0.23 -0.92
CA ASP A 71 23.69 0.33 -1.94
C ASP A 71 24.14 1.78 -2.16
N ALA A 72 23.27 2.74 -1.93
CA ALA A 72 23.60 4.15 -1.93
C ALA A 72 24.31 4.62 -0.63
N GLU A 73 24.38 3.79 0.42
CA GLU A 73 24.89 4.17 1.74
C GLU A 73 26.40 3.94 1.92
N PRO A 74 27.07 4.71 2.80
CA PRO A 74 28.45 4.44 3.18
C PRO A 74 28.66 3.02 3.73
N GLY A 75 29.82 2.43 3.45
CA GLY A 75 30.16 1.06 3.87
C GLY A 75 29.89 0.72 5.34
N PRO A 76 30.17 1.60 6.32
CA PRO A 76 29.84 1.33 7.73
C PRO A 76 28.34 1.24 8.03
N VAL A 77 27.51 2.04 7.35
CA VAL A 77 26.04 2.01 7.49
C VAL A 77 25.51 0.71 6.94
N ARG A 78 25.92 0.35 5.72
CA ARG A 78 25.58 -0.92 5.07
C ARG A 78 25.97 -2.11 5.94
N ALA A 79 27.21 -2.13 6.44
CA ALA A 79 27.69 -3.21 7.30
C ALA A 79 26.86 -3.33 8.59
N SER A 80 26.53 -2.21 9.24
CA SER A 80 25.72 -2.23 10.46
C SER A 80 24.33 -2.81 10.23
N VAL A 81 23.61 -2.31 9.21
CA VAL A 81 22.24 -2.75 8.90
C VAL A 81 22.20 -4.19 8.38
N THR A 82 23.13 -4.58 7.50
CA THR A 82 23.18 -5.97 6.99
C THR A 82 23.48 -6.99 8.08
N SER A 83 24.24 -6.60 9.13
CA SER A 83 24.65 -7.52 10.20
C SER A 83 23.49 -8.05 11.05
N ILE A 84 22.34 -7.34 11.06
CA ILE A 84 21.17 -7.72 11.86
C ILE A 84 20.10 -8.48 11.06
N LEU A 85 20.20 -8.52 9.71
CA LEU A 85 19.11 -9.03 8.86
C LEU A 85 18.81 -10.52 9.04
N ASP A 86 19.81 -11.32 9.40
CA ASP A 86 19.65 -12.74 9.63
C ASP A 86 19.10 -13.04 11.05
N ASP A 87 19.14 -12.04 11.93
CA ASP A 87 18.59 -12.10 13.29
C ASP A 87 17.18 -11.49 13.38
N LEU A 88 16.67 -10.87 12.31
CA LEU A 88 15.30 -10.38 12.24
C LEU A 88 14.33 -11.56 12.14
N ASP A 89 13.63 -11.84 13.24
CA ASP A 89 12.48 -12.73 13.25
C ASP A 89 11.18 -11.94 13.10
N THR A 90 10.21 -12.56 12.43
CA THR A 90 8.83 -12.05 12.39
C THR A 90 8.27 -11.94 13.81
N ASN A 91 7.90 -10.74 14.23
CA ASN A 91 7.42 -10.46 15.58
C ASN A 91 6.22 -9.50 15.56
N THR A 92 5.11 -9.92 16.17
CA THR A 92 3.87 -9.16 16.30
C THR A 92 3.89 -8.19 17.50
N HIS A 93 5.07 -7.71 17.90
CA HIS A 93 5.20 -6.85 19.06
C HIS A 93 4.40 -5.55 18.84
N ALA A 94 3.61 -5.14 19.84
CA ALA A 94 2.71 -3.99 19.74
C ALA A 94 3.45 -2.69 19.35
N LEU A 95 4.73 -2.60 19.72
CA LEU A 95 5.60 -1.49 19.34
C LEU A 95 6.01 -1.54 17.87
N ALA A 96 6.38 -2.71 17.31
CA ALA A 96 6.63 -2.86 15.86
C ALA A 96 5.41 -2.40 15.04
N VAL A 97 4.22 -2.79 15.50
CA VAL A 97 2.93 -2.41 14.90
C VAL A 97 2.66 -0.89 15.05
N HIS A 98 3.06 -0.26 16.14
CA HIS A 98 2.91 1.20 16.34
C HIS A 98 3.97 2.03 15.60
N LEU A 99 5.22 1.56 15.50
CA LEU A 99 6.28 2.24 14.78
C LEU A 99 6.07 2.17 13.27
N ARG A 100 5.41 1.12 12.78
CA ARG A 100 4.85 1.07 11.43
C ARG A 100 3.96 2.27 11.10
N ARG A 101 3.19 2.80 12.06
CA ARG A 101 2.34 4.00 11.83
C ARG A 101 3.13 5.29 11.64
N ARG A 102 4.41 5.31 12.04
CA ARG A 102 5.36 6.42 11.82
C ARG A 102 6.22 6.23 10.58
N ALA A 103 6.40 4.98 10.17
CA ALA A 103 7.08 4.54 8.97
C ALA A 103 6.27 4.77 7.67
N THR A 104 5.49 5.85 7.66
CA THR A 104 4.71 6.33 6.54
C THR A 104 5.66 6.93 5.52
N ALA A 105 6.30 6.07 4.75
CA ALA A 105 6.50 6.41 3.36
C ALA A 105 5.06 6.46 2.80
N GLY A 106 4.48 7.67 2.74
CA GLY A 106 3.11 7.88 2.27
C GLY A 106 2.97 7.48 0.81
N PHE A 107 2.21 8.23 0.01
CA PHE A 107 2.07 7.89 -1.41
C PHE A 107 3.42 7.82 -2.15
N THR A 108 4.46 8.52 -1.69
CA THR A 108 5.82 8.47 -2.27
C THR A 108 6.54 7.13 -2.12
N SER A 109 6.05 6.21 -1.30
CA SER A 109 6.63 4.87 -1.13
C SER A 109 6.40 3.94 -2.33
N PHE A 110 5.36 4.23 -3.11
CA PHE A 110 5.00 3.40 -4.26
C PHE A 110 6.07 3.53 -5.36
N PRO A 111 6.37 2.42 -6.06
CA PRO A 111 7.36 2.42 -7.13
C PRO A 111 6.95 3.33 -8.29
N VAL A 112 7.89 4.11 -8.80
CA VAL A 112 7.73 4.94 -10.01
C VAL A 112 8.15 4.22 -11.28
N THR A 113 8.96 3.17 -11.17
CA THR A 113 9.34 2.32 -12.29
C THR A 113 9.37 0.86 -11.89
N GLY A 114 9.19 -0.01 -12.88
CA GLY A 114 9.37 -1.45 -12.78
C GLY A 114 10.79 -1.93 -13.07
N CYS A 115 11.73 -0.99 -13.28
CA CYS A 115 13.09 -1.28 -13.67
C CYS A 115 13.94 -1.53 -12.40
N PRO A 116 14.79 -2.57 -12.37
CA PRO A 116 15.71 -2.77 -11.25
C PRO A 116 16.63 -1.55 -11.08
N THR A 117 17.06 -1.28 -9.85
CA THR A 117 17.90 -0.12 -9.51
C THR A 117 19.24 -0.08 -10.27
N ASN A 118 19.75 -1.24 -10.68
CA ASN A 118 20.98 -1.36 -11.46
C ASN A 118 20.75 -1.36 -12.98
N GLY A 119 19.53 -1.07 -13.42
CA GLY A 119 19.08 -1.25 -14.79
C GLY A 119 18.69 -2.71 -15.10
N CYS A 120 18.09 -2.89 -16.26
CA CYS A 120 17.79 -4.21 -16.82
C CYS A 120 18.76 -4.51 -17.96
N ASP A 121 19.41 -5.67 -17.93
CA ASP A 121 20.36 -6.10 -18.97
C ASP A 121 19.68 -6.27 -20.35
N THR A 122 18.38 -6.60 -20.37
CA THR A 122 17.58 -6.74 -21.59
C THR A 122 17.16 -5.39 -22.15
N CYS A 123 16.62 -4.52 -21.30
CA CYS A 123 16.07 -3.24 -21.75
C CYS A 123 17.15 -2.18 -21.93
N THR A 124 18.14 -2.13 -21.03
CA THR A 124 19.24 -1.14 -20.90
C THR A 124 18.82 0.33 -20.78
N THR A 125 17.57 0.67 -21.09
CA THR A 125 17.02 2.03 -21.12
C THR A 125 15.74 2.19 -20.28
N CYS A 126 15.37 1.21 -19.45
CA CYS A 126 14.13 1.25 -18.65
C CYS A 126 14.12 2.24 -17.47
N GLY A 127 15.14 3.08 -17.34
CA GLY A 127 15.33 3.96 -16.18
C GLY A 127 14.21 4.98 -15.96
N GLU A 128 13.41 5.27 -17.00
CA GLU A 128 12.23 6.17 -16.93
C GLU A 128 10.90 5.42 -16.97
N GLY A 129 10.93 4.08 -16.97
CA GLY A 129 9.74 3.25 -17.11
C GLY A 129 9.96 2.06 -18.03
N CYS A 130 9.10 1.06 -17.90
CA CYS A 130 9.16 -0.15 -18.70
C CYS A 130 8.01 -0.27 -19.72
N LEU A 131 6.97 0.57 -19.62
CA LEU A 131 5.83 0.57 -20.54
C LEU A 131 6.23 0.97 -21.97
N ASP A 132 7.09 1.99 -22.12
CA ASP A 132 7.58 2.42 -23.44
C ASP A 132 8.81 1.64 -23.92
N CYS A 133 9.18 0.56 -23.24
CA CYS A 133 10.34 -0.24 -23.61
C CYS A 133 9.94 -1.33 -24.61
N ALA A 134 10.52 -1.30 -25.81
CA ALA A 134 10.24 -2.29 -26.86
C ALA A 134 10.48 -3.74 -26.42
N ALA A 135 11.45 -4.01 -25.53
CA ALA A 135 11.70 -5.35 -25.00
C ALA A 135 10.62 -5.80 -24.00
N CYS A 136 10.05 -4.87 -23.23
CA CYS A 136 8.94 -5.18 -22.32
C CYS A 136 7.63 -5.35 -23.10
N ASP A 137 7.36 -4.47 -24.07
CA ASP A 137 6.16 -4.51 -24.91
C ASP A 137 6.07 -5.80 -25.75
N SER A 138 7.22 -6.30 -26.22
CA SER A 138 7.30 -7.58 -26.94
C SER A 138 7.25 -8.82 -26.05
N GLY A 139 7.31 -8.66 -24.72
CA GLY A 139 7.41 -9.77 -23.77
C GLY A 139 8.77 -10.46 -23.76
N ASP A 140 9.80 -9.85 -24.36
CA ASP A 140 11.18 -10.37 -24.38
C ASP A 140 11.93 -10.05 -23.07
N CYS A 141 11.34 -9.27 -22.17
CA CYS A 141 11.88 -8.91 -20.86
C CYS A 141 11.01 -9.41 -19.71
N ASP A 142 11.47 -10.46 -19.03
CA ASP A 142 10.83 -10.99 -17.82
C ASP A 142 11.29 -10.28 -16.53
N THR A 143 12.22 -9.32 -16.64
CA THR A 143 12.85 -8.68 -15.47
C THR A 143 12.16 -7.38 -15.06
N CYS A 144 11.61 -6.63 -16.02
CA CYS A 144 10.91 -5.40 -15.74
C CYS A 144 9.43 -5.69 -15.52
N LEU A 145 8.90 -5.29 -14.37
CA LEU A 145 7.48 -5.44 -14.05
C LEU A 145 6.89 -4.07 -13.78
N PRO A 146 5.97 -3.55 -14.62
CA PRO A 146 5.38 -2.25 -14.39
C PRO A 146 4.73 -2.21 -12.99
N PRO A 147 4.90 -1.10 -12.27
CA PRO A 147 4.30 -0.97 -10.96
C PRO A 147 2.77 -1.00 -11.10
N VAL A 148 2.10 -1.83 -10.30
CA VAL A 148 0.63 -1.90 -10.30
C VAL A 148 0.03 -0.61 -9.75
N ILE A 149 0.68 -0.03 -8.73
CA ILE A 149 0.31 1.27 -8.16
C ILE A 149 1.54 2.16 -8.08
N THR A 150 1.39 3.37 -8.59
CA THR A 150 2.37 4.47 -8.51
C THR A 150 1.97 5.48 -7.43
N PRO A 151 2.88 6.40 -7.03
CA PRO A 151 2.55 7.42 -6.03
C PRO A 151 1.30 8.25 -6.33
N ARG A 152 1.18 8.73 -7.57
CA ARG A 152 0.04 9.56 -7.98
C ARG A 152 -1.26 8.77 -8.06
N THR A 153 -1.18 7.53 -8.52
CA THR A 153 -2.32 6.60 -8.55
C THR A 153 -2.80 6.27 -7.13
N ALA A 154 -1.87 6.04 -6.20
CA ALA A 154 -2.21 5.77 -4.80
C ALA A 154 -2.93 6.95 -4.13
N LEU A 155 -2.47 8.18 -4.37
CA LEU A 155 -3.13 9.39 -3.85
C LEU A 155 -4.57 9.49 -4.36
N LEU A 156 -4.80 9.34 -5.67
CA LEU A 156 -6.16 9.44 -6.22
C LEU A 156 -7.09 8.35 -5.72
N LEU A 157 -6.62 7.11 -5.63
CA LEU A 157 -7.43 6.02 -5.07
C LEU A 157 -7.76 6.27 -3.59
N HIS A 158 -6.82 6.81 -2.82
CA HIS A 158 -7.05 7.15 -1.42
C HIS A 158 -8.13 8.23 -1.29
N VAL A 159 -8.01 9.31 -2.06
CA VAL A 159 -9.01 10.39 -2.10
C VAL A 159 -10.37 9.89 -2.56
N ALA A 160 -10.41 9.06 -3.61
CA ALA A 160 -11.64 8.44 -4.09
C ALA A 160 -12.33 7.60 -3.00
N ALA A 161 -11.56 6.86 -2.21
CA ALA A 161 -12.09 6.10 -1.08
C ALA A 161 -12.65 7.00 0.04
N GLU A 162 -11.99 8.13 0.34
CA GLU A 162 -12.51 9.12 1.31
C GLU A 162 -13.84 9.70 0.84
N ILE A 163 -13.91 10.15 -0.43
CA ILE A 163 -15.13 10.69 -1.04
C ILE A 163 -16.27 9.66 -0.98
N LEU A 164 -16.04 8.43 -1.43
CA LEU A 164 -17.06 7.37 -1.44
C LEU A 164 -17.49 6.96 -0.02
N SER A 165 -16.57 7.00 0.95
CA SER A 165 -16.89 6.76 2.37
C SER A 165 -17.79 7.87 2.94
N ASP A 166 -17.53 9.12 2.58
CA ASP A 166 -18.35 10.27 2.99
C ASP A 166 -19.74 10.20 2.33
N GLU A 167 -19.83 9.91 1.04
CA GLU A 167 -21.10 9.69 0.33
C GLU A 167 -21.94 8.56 0.96
N ILE A 168 -21.30 7.46 1.39
CA ILE A 168 -22.01 6.41 2.14
C ILE A 168 -22.52 6.93 3.49
N THR A 169 -21.74 7.77 4.16
CA THR A 169 -22.13 8.36 5.45
C THR A 169 -23.35 9.25 5.27
N GLU A 170 -23.36 10.08 4.23
CA GLU A 170 -24.51 10.92 3.86
C GLU A 170 -25.73 10.06 3.49
N ALA A 171 -25.55 9.02 2.68
CA ALA A 171 -26.63 8.11 2.29
C ALA A 171 -27.24 7.31 3.46
N LEU A 172 -26.48 7.09 4.55
CA LEU A 172 -27.01 6.51 5.79
C LEU A 172 -27.93 7.48 6.55
N GLU A 173 -27.71 8.79 6.41
CA GLU A 173 -28.52 9.84 7.03
C GLU A 173 -29.72 10.23 6.14
N ASP A 174 -29.52 10.29 4.82
CA ASP A 174 -30.54 10.59 3.82
C ASP A 174 -30.50 9.57 2.65
N PRO A 175 -31.29 8.48 2.73
CA PRO A 175 -31.33 7.45 1.70
C PRO A 175 -31.82 7.92 0.32
N ASP A 176 -32.47 9.09 0.22
CA ASP A 176 -32.93 9.66 -1.04
C ASP A 176 -31.80 10.43 -1.77
N GLY A 177 -30.69 10.75 -1.09
CA GLY A 177 -29.46 11.35 -1.64
C GLY A 177 -28.54 10.36 -2.36
N TRP A 178 -29.09 9.23 -2.80
CA TRP A 178 -28.34 8.11 -3.36
C TRP A 178 -27.68 8.47 -4.71
N GLU A 179 -26.36 8.64 -4.69
CA GLU A 179 -25.50 9.10 -5.81
C GLU A 179 -25.41 8.10 -6.97
N GLU A 180 -25.06 8.61 -8.17
CA GLU A 180 -24.96 7.84 -9.43
C GLU A 180 -23.84 6.79 -9.41
N PHE A 181 -22.79 7.02 -8.61
CA PHE A 181 -21.61 6.15 -8.57
C PHE A 181 -21.82 4.83 -7.83
N LEU A 182 -22.77 4.75 -6.90
CA LEU A 182 -22.94 3.53 -6.11
C LEU A 182 -23.80 2.50 -6.86
N PRO A 183 -23.51 1.19 -6.74
CA PRO A 183 -24.26 0.15 -7.44
C PRO A 183 -25.75 0.15 -7.10
N PRO A 184 -26.68 0.03 -8.07
CA PRO A 184 -28.12 0.21 -7.84
C PRO A 184 -28.75 -0.67 -6.74
N PHE A 185 -28.15 -1.82 -6.41
CA PHE A 185 -28.68 -2.69 -5.35
C PHE A 185 -28.44 -2.17 -3.93
N PHE A 186 -27.48 -1.27 -3.72
CA PHE A 186 -27.14 -0.79 -2.38
C PHE A 186 -28.30 -0.04 -1.71
N ARG A 187 -29.17 0.63 -2.49
CA ARG A 187 -30.43 1.24 -1.98
C ARG A 187 -31.37 0.23 -1.28
N HIS A 188 -31.12 -1.06 -1.46
CA HIS A 188 -31.89 -2.15 -0.85
C HIS A 188 -31.15 -2.84 0.30
N LEU A 189 -29.93 -2.40 0.63
CA LEU A 189 -29.14 -2.94 1.73
C LEU A 189 -29.65 -2.41 3.07
N SER A 190 -29.34 -3.16 4.14
CA SER A 190 -29.55 -2.67 5.50
C SER A 190 -28.46 -1.64 5.87
N PRO A 191 -28.72 -0.74 6.82
CA PRO A 191 -27.70 0.19 7.32
C PRO A 191 -26.42 -0.50 7.79
N ILE A 192 -26.52 -1.71 8.34
CA ILE A 192 -25.36 -2.52 8.75
C ILE A 192 -24.52 -2.91 7.53
N ALA A 193 -25.14 -3.38 6.45
CA ALA A 193 -24.41 -3.78 5.24
C ALA A 193 -23.80 -2.57 4.52
N VAL A 194 -24.51 -1.43 4.48
CA VAL A 194 -23.98 -0.16 3.97
C VAL A 194 -22.78 0.30 4.80
N GLY A 195 -22.86 0.25 6.13
CA GLY A 195 -21.73 0.56 7.00
C GLY A 195 -20.51 -0.34 6.80
N ARG A 196 -20.69 -1.61 6.42
CA ARG A 196 -19.57 -2.50 6.08
C ARG A 196 -18.91 -2.14 4.74
N PHE A 197 -19.66 -1.63 3.77
CA PHE A 197 -19.08 -1.08 2.54
C PHE A 197 -18.26 0.17 2.84
N ARG A 198 -18.73 1.06 3.71
CA ARG A 198 -17.91 2.18 4.20
C ARG A 198 -16.60 1.69 4.80
N THR A 199 -16.65 0.65 5.64
CA THR A 199 -15.44 0.03 6.19
C THR A 199 -14.51 -0.50 5.10
N ALA A 200 -15.04 -1.11 4.03
CA ALA A 200 -14.22 -1.60 2.92
C ALA A 200 -13.42 -0.48 2.23
N PHE A 201 -14.04 0.67 1.94
CA PHE A 201 -13.34 1.84 1.39
C PHE A 201 -12.22 2.31 2.32
N LEU A 202 -12.55 2.48 3.60
CA LEU A 202 -11.63 2.97 4.62
C LEU A 202 -10.44 2.02 4.84
N ASP A 203 -10.68 0.73 4.75
CA ASP A 203 -9.65 -0.31 4.88
C ASP A 203 -8.66 -0.28 3.71
N LEU A 204 -9.14 -0.11 2.48
CA LEU A 204 -8.30 0.06 1.28
C LEU A 204 -7.57 1.41 1.27
N ALA A 205 -8.24 2.49 1.69
CA ALA A 205 -7.63 3.79 1.88
C ALA A 205 -6.47 3.73 2.89
N ALA A 206 -6.65 2.93 3.95
CA ALA A 206 -5.60 2.67 4.91
C ALA A 206 -4.46 1.84 4.30
N ASP A 207 -4.71 0.83 3.44
CA ASP A 207 -3.63 0.11 2.74
C ASP A 207 -2.76 1.12 1.96
N LEU A 208 -3.40 2.00 1.18
CA LEU A 208 -2.74 3.04 0.37
C LEU A 208 -1.95 4.05 1.23
N ALA A 209 -2.54 4.55 2.32
CA ALA A 209 -1.88 5.52 3.21
C ALA A 209 -0.63 4.93 3.90
N HIS A 210 -0.57 3.60 4.04
CA HIS A 210 0.60 2.89 4.56
C HIS A 210 1.60 2.45 3.47
N GLY A 211 1.41 2.87 2.21
CA GLY A 211 2.31 2.48 1.12
C GLY A 211 2.17 1.03 0.68
N ALA A 212 1.04 0.39 0.99
CA ALA A 212 0.74 -0.99 0.64
C ALA A 212 -0.26 -1.05 -0.52
N GLU A 213 -0.05 -2.00 -1.43
CA GLU A 213 -1.04 -2.31 -2.46
C GLU A 213 -2.35 -2.77 -1.78
N PRO A 214 -3.50 -2.17 -2.14
CA PRO A 214 -4.79 -2.41 -1.50
C PRO A 214 -5.42 -3.70 -2.03
N HIS A 215 -4.79 -4.84 -1.76
CA HIS A 215 -5.31 -6.14 -2.17
C HIS A 215 -6.65 -6.43 -1.48
N PRO A 216 -7.74 -6.57 -2.26
CA PRO A 216 -9.04 -6.92 -1.71
C PRO A 216 -9.02 -8.28 -1.02
N ARG A 217 -9.62 -8.32 0.18
CA ARG A 217 -9.75 -9.54 1.00
C ARG A 217 -11.16 -10.11 0.98
N THR A 218 -12.11 -9.37 0.41
CA THR A 218 -13.51 -9.76 0.26
C THR A 218 -14.05 -9.23 -1.06
N ASN A 219 -15.13 -9.83 -1.56
CA ASN A 219 -15.87 -9.31 -2.71
C ASN A 219 -16.30 -7.84 -2.52
N ALA A 220 -16.64 -7.43 -1.30
CA ALA A 220 -17.01 -6.05 -0.98
C ALA A 220 -15.82 -5.10 -1.13
N GLU A 221 -14.60 -5.54 -0.79
CA GLU A 221 -13.38 -4.77 -1.04
C GLU A 221 -13.04 -4.72 -2.54
N GLU A 222 -13.30 -5.78 -3.31
CA GLU A 222 -13.14 -5.75 -4.79
C GLU A 222 -14.09 -4.72 -5.41
N MET A 223 -15.38 -4.76 -5.02
CA MET A 223 -16.35 -3.77 -5.45
C MET A 223 -15.96 -2.35 -5.03
N ALA A 224 -15.45 -2.18 -3.81
CA ALA A 224 -14.99 -0.88 -3.33
C ALA A 224 -13.80 -0.38 -4.16
N LEU A 225 -12.82 -1.23 -4.46
CA LEU A 225 -11.66 -0.85 -5.27
C LEU A 225 -12.06 -0.50 -6.72
N HIS A 226 -13.02 -1.22 -7.30
CA HIS A 226 -13.59 -0.88 -8.61
C HIS A 226 -14.26 0.51 -8.60
N LEU A 227 -15.05 0.79 -7.57
CA LEU A 227 -15.69 2.10 -7.43
C LEU A 227 -14.66 3.21 -7.20
N MET A 228 -13.59 2.91 -6.45
CA MET A 228 -12.46 3.83 -6.26
C MET A 228 -11.77 4.13 -7.59
N THR A 229 -11.54 3.15 -8.47
CA THR A 229 -10.93 3.40 -9.79
C THR A 229 -11.84 4.27 -10.67
N ASP A 230 -13.14 4.00 -10.69
CA ASP A 230 -14.11 4.81 -11.46
C ASP A 230 -14.15 6.25 -10.96
N ARG A 231 -14.24 6.44 -9.63
CA ARG A 231 -14.24 7.77 -9.02
C ARG A 231 -12.91 8.49 -9.24
N ALA A 232 -11.78 7.82 -9.03
CA ALA A 232 -10.46 8.40 -9.24
C ALA A 232 -10.26 8.88 -10.69
N SER A 233 -10.77 8.14 -11.67
CA SER A 233 -10.73 8.55 -13.08
C SER A 233 -11.49 9.86 -13.32
N VAL A 234 -12.66 10.03 -12.71
CA VAL A 234 -13.45 11.26 -12.84
C VAL A 234 -12.77 12.44 -12.13
N GLU A 235 -12.25 12.23 -10.93
CA GLU A 235 -11.51 13.29 -10.20
C GLU A 235 -10.25 13.74 -10.95
N LEU A 236 -9.57 12.80 -11.62
CA LEU A 236 -8.44 13.09 -12.51
C LEU A 236 -8.86 13.95 -13.70
N GLU A 237 -9.96 13.59 -14.38
CA GLU A 237 -10.46 14.36 -15.54
C GLU A 237 -10.89 15.78 -15.17
N ILE A 238 -11.43 15.97 -13.96
CA ILE A 238 -11.84 17.28 -13.44
C ILE A 238 -10.61 18.13 -13.07
N GLY A 239 -9.48 17.49 -12.74
CA GLY A 239 -8.25 18.16 -12.32
C GLY A 239 -8.33 18.75 -10.91
N ALA A 240 -9.21 18.21 -10.06
CA ALA A 240 -9.44 18.73 -8.71
C ALA A 240 -8.19 18.63 -7.81
N PHE A 241 -7.29 17.70 -8.11
CA PHE A 241 -6.09 17.38 -7.31
C PHE A 241 -4.77 17.65 -8.05
N ASP A 242 -4.79 18.42 -9.15
CA ASP A 242 -3.62 18.69 -9.99
C ASP A 242 -2.40 19.19 -9.21
N ASP A 243 -2.62 20.07 -8.24
CA ASP A 243 -1.54 20.68 -7.48
C ASP A 243 -0.91 19.71 -6.47
N ASP A 244 -1.70 18.79 -5.90
CA ASP A 244 -1.20 17.73 -5.02
C ASP A 244 -0.45 16.66 -5.82
N LEU A 245 -0.97 16.28 -6.98
CA LEU A 245 -0.33 15.31 -7.88
C LEU A 245 1.04 15.79 -8.36
N LYS A 246 1.19 17.09 -8.65
CA LYS A 246 2.47 17.69 -9.05
C LYS A 246 3.55 17.61 -7.97
N GLN A 247 3.19 17.45 -6.69
CA GLN A 247 4.15 17.27 -5.61
C GLN A 247 4.69 15.84 -5.55
N LEU A 248 4.04 14.88 -6.22
CA LEU A 248 4.44 13.49 -6.27
C LEU A 248 5.25 13.18 -7.54
N PRO A 249 6.19 12.22 -7.47
CA PRO A 249 6.90 11.72 -8.64
C PRO A 249 5.95 11.26 -9.74
N ASP A 250 6.32 11.54 -10.99
CA ASP A 250 5.62 11.05 -12.17
C ASP A 250 6.08 9.64 -12.57
N SER A 251 5.16 8.91 -13.19
CA SER A 251 5.44 7.62 -13.82
C SER A 251 4.68 7.48 -15.13
N THR A 252 5.26 6.73 -16.07
CA THR A 252 4.56 6.28 -17.27
C THR A 252 3.43 5.29 -16.96
N ALA A 253 3.44 4.68 -15.77
CA ALA A 253 2.40 3.77 -15.29
C ALA A 253 1.33 4.48 -14.43
N ASP A 254 1.36 5.80 -14.34
CA ASP A 254 0.33 6.53 -13.60
C ASP A 254 -1.05 6.29 -14.24
N TYR A 255 -2.05 6.01 -13.39
CA TYR A 255 -3.46 5.90 -13.76
C TYR A 255 -3.81 4.75 -14.71
N ASP A 256 -2.98 3.70 -14.75
CA ASP A 256 -3.34 2.45 -15.40
C ASP A 256 -4.39 1.70 -14.55
N TRP A 257 -5.66 2.05 -14.74
CA TRP A 257 -6.75 1.43 -13.99
C TRP A 257 -6.94 -0.04 -14.36
N ASP A 258 -6.66 -0.40 -15.62
CA ASP A 258 -6.81 -1.76 -16.12
C ASP A 258 -5.83 -2.72 -15.43
N ILE A 259 -4.57 -2.32 -15.23
CA ILE A 259 -3.59 -3.18 -14.53
C ILE A 259 -3.97 -3.38 -13.06
N ILE A 260 -4.56 -2.37 -12.39
CA ILE A 260 -5.05 -2.50 -11.02
C ILE A 260 -6.14 -3.58 -10.94
N LEU A 261 -7.13 -3.51 -11.83
CA LEU A 261 -8.22 -4.47 -11.88
C LEU A 261 -7.72 -5.88 -12.22
N GLN A 262 -6.72 -6.01 -13.09
CA GLN A 262 -6.16 -7.30 -13.49
C GLN A 262 -5.24 -7.92 -12.43
N ALA A 263 -4.44 -7.10 -11.74
CA ALA A 263 -3.38 -7.58 -10.85
C ALA A 263 -3.83 -7.77 -9.40
N LEU A 264 -4.78 -6.95 -8.91
CA LEU A 264 -5.16 -6.97 -7.49
C LEU A 264 -6.39 -7.83 -7.19
N PHE A 265 -7.26 -8.06 -8.17
CA PHE A 265 -8.52 -8.79 -7.98
C PHE A 265 -8.30 -10.31 -8.06
N GLN A 266 -9.02 -11.05 -7.23
CA GLN A 266 -9.00 -12.52 -7.24
C GLN A 266 -9.87 -13.06 -8.37
N ASP A 267 -11.06 -12.47 -8.56
CA ASP A 267 -11.97 -12.82 -9.64
C ASP A 267 -12.78 -11.62 -10.16
N SER A 268 -13.76 -11.89 -11.03
CA SER A 268 -14.66 -10.86 -11.58
C SER A 268 -16.14 -11.21 -11.34
N ASP A 269 -16.43 -12.09 -10.39
CA ASP A 269 -17.79 -12.56 -10.12
C ASP A 269 -18.67 -11.45 -9.54
N TYR A 270 -18.07 -10.44 -8.91
CA TYR A 270 -18.76 -9.24 -8.44
C TYR A 270 -19.33 -8.37 -9.59
N ALA A 271 -18.78 -8.45 -10.82
CA ALA A 271 -19.10 -7.52 -11.90
C ALA A 271 -20.59 -7.54 -12.30
N MET A 272 -21.23 -8.71 -12.27
CA MET A 272 -22.67 -8.83 -12.55
C MET A 272 -23.54 -8.21 -11.44
N LEU A 273 -23.01 -8.08 -10.21
CA LEU A 273 -23.71 -7.44 -9.10
C LEU A 273 -23.70 -5.91 -9.22
N MET A 274 -22.63 -5.34 -9.80
CA MET A 274 -22.46 -3.88 -9.96
C MET A 274 -23.63 -3.23 -10.72
N THR A 275 -24.25 -3.97 -11.64
CA THR A 275 -25.36 -3.47 -12.47
C THR A 275 -26.73 -3.97 -12.01
N ASN A 276 -26.81 -4.80 -10.96
CA ASN A 276 -28.07 -5.39 -10.52
C ASN A 276 -29.00 -4.33 -9.90
N PRO A 277 -30.20 -4.09 -10.46
CA PRO A 277 -31.14 -3.10 -9.92
C PRO A 277 -31.98 -3.64 -8.77
N GLY A 278 -31.99 -4.96 -8.56
CA GLY A 278 -32.88 -5.64 -7.62
C GLY A 278 -32.28 -5.84 -6.23
N LYS A 279 -33.13 -6.29 -5.31
CA LYS A 279 -32.69 -6.71 -3.98
C LYS A 279 -31.88 -8.00 -4.05
N LEU A 280 -30.70 -8.02 -3.43
CA LEU A 280 -29.90 -9.24 -3.29
C LEU A 280 -30.47 -10.17 -2.21
N HIS A 281 -30.25 -11.47 -2.40
CA HIS A 281 -30.55 -12.46 -1.36
C HIS A 281 -29.63 -12.25 -0.14
N ALA A 282 -30.15 -12.47 1.06
CA ALA A 282 -29.38 -12.30 2.30
C ALA A 282 -28.08 -13.11 2.33
N LYS A 283 -28.09 -14.32 1.74
CA LYS A 283 -26.88 -15.15 1.58
C LYS A 283 -25.83 -14.47 0.71
N THR A 284 -26.24 -13.87 -0.41
CA THR A 284 -25.35 -13.11 -1.30
C THR A 284 -24.76 -11.90 -0.57
N ILE A 285 -25.58 -11.17 0.19
CA ILE A 285 -25.10 -10.03 0.97
C ILE A 285 -24.07 -10.49 2.01
N ALA A 286 -24.29 -11.64 2.68
CA ALA A 286 -23.34 -12.17 3.64
C ALA A 286 -22.00 -12.53 2.98
N SER A 287 -22.04 -13.23 1.83
CA SER A 287 -20.83 -13.67 1.12
C SER A 287 -20.01 -12.53 0.53
N LEU A 288 -20.61 -11.35 0.29
CA LEU A 288 -19.84 -10.17 -0.13
C LEU A 288 -18.72 -9.82 0.84
N PHE A 289 -18.91 -10.12 2.12
CA PHE A 289 -17.97 -9.74 3.16
C PHE A 289 -17.31 -10.94 3.84
N GLU A 290 -17.39 -12.12 3.24
CA GLU A 290 -16.63 -13.28 3.68
C GLU A 290 -15.18 -13.14 3.15
N PRO A 291 -14.17 -13.38 4.00
CA PRO A 291 -12.77 -13.35 3.57
C PRO A 291 -12.49 -14.40 2.50
N PHE A 292 -11.62 -14.07 1.53
CA PHE A 292 -11.03 -15.05 0.63
C PHE A 292 -10.10 -16.00 1.39
N ASP A 293 -10.07 -17.27 1.01
CA ASP A 293 -9.38 -18.35 1.76
C ASP A 293 -7.85 -18.21 1.78
N ASP A 294 -7.27 -17.50 0.81
CA ASP A 294 -5.84 -17.34 0.58
C ASP A 294 -5.29 -15.95 0.92
N MET A 295 -6.13 -15.05 1.42
CA MET A 295 -5.74 -13.69 1.74
C MET A 295 -5.30 -13.53 3.20
N PRO A 296 -4.07 -13.03 3.46
CA PRO A 296 -3.61 -12.80 4.82
C PRO A 296 -4.40 -11.68 5.50
N GLU A 297 -4.57 -11.78 6.82
CA GLU A 297 -5.20 -10.73 7.61
C GLU A 297 -4.49 -9.38 7.39
N ARG A 298 -5.29 -8.30 7.36
CA ARG A 298 -4.76 -6.94 7.26
C ARG A 298 -3.83 -6.71 8.48
N PRO A 299 -2.55 -6.40 8.27
CA PRO A 299 -1.55 -6.43 9.35
C PRO A 299 -1.64 -5.22 10.31
N TYR A 300 -2.74 -4.48 10.27
CA TYR A 300 -3.04 -3.32 11.09
C TYR A 300 -4.55 -3.29 11.34
N ALA A 301 -4.94 -2.86 12.54
CA ALA A 301 -6.34 -2.61 12.83
C ALA A 301 -6.83 -1.41 12.02
N ALA A 302 -8.01 -1.54 11.40
CA ALA A 302 -8.75 -0.43 10.79
C ALA A 302 -8.73 0.76 11.76
N SER A 303 -8.07 1.84 11.37
CA SER A 303 -7.87 3.00 12.26
C SER A 303 -8.90 4.05 11.91
N PHE A 304 -10.11 3.92 12.46
CA PHE A 304 -11.13 4.97 12.44
C PHE A 304 -11.87 4.99 13.77
#